data_AF-A0A0D0LMD8-F1
#
_entry.id   AF-A0A0D0LMD8-F1
#
_cell.length_a   1.000
_cell.length_b   1.000
_cell.length_c   1.000
_cell.angle_alpha   90.00
_cell.angle_beta   90.00
_cell.angle_gamma   90.00
#
_symmetry.space_group_name_H-M   'P 1'
#
loop_
_entity.id
_entity.type
_entity.pdbx_description
1 polymer ?
#
loop_
_entity_poly.entity_id
_entity_poly.type
_entity_poly.pdbx_seq_one_letter_code
_entity_poly.pdbx_strand_id
1 'polypeptide(L)'
;MLTTIQDWPGRVGYWKVGVPPSGPMDDLSLRLANIAVGNPEGAPALETTMSGPALRFDDETVVCVTGADAPVTVNGIAVERFTPVTVPAGGVLDVGLVSGAGLRMYIAIRGGVLAEEYLGSASTFTLGTFGGKDGRVLKDGDDLELDTRAVGTPASVPMEHVPALTHAWQLAVTEGPHGAPEFFTRADMDTILGTDYEVHFNSDRTGVRLVGPRPDWARTDGGEAGLHPSNIHDNAYSVGALDFTGDTPILLGPDGPSLGGFVCPVTVVAADRWKLGQLRPGDTVRFVPIEVAAAASKNTVGLARRASLPVVFSRGGDGDDGVIARRDGLTPVTYRRSGDDNILVEYGEMSLDLALRARVHALHEAVQEIGPAGLVDLTPGIRSLQVKVDPDVLPTGKLLDLLLEAEAALPDTSELSVPSRHVRLPLSWDDPSTREAIQRYMHGVRSDAPWCPWNIEFIRRMNGLDSVDDVYDTVFDAEYMVLGLGDVA
;
A
#
# COMPACT_ATOMS: atom_id res chain seq x y z
N MET A 1 -5.94 -11.63 -18.61
CA MET A 1 -6.17 -12.10 -17.23
C MET A 1 -4.84 -11.99 -16.49
N LEU A 2 -4.85 -11.71 -15.18
CA LEU A 2 -3.64 -11.31 -14.44
C LEU A 2 -3.19 -12.45 -13.52
N THR A 3 -2.10 -13.12 -13.90
CA THR A 3 -1.41 -14.11 -13.08
C THR A 3 0.05 -13.68 -12.89
N THR A 4 0.51 -13.60 -11.65
CA THR A 4 1.87 -13.15 -11.30
C THR A 4 2.47 -14.02 -10.21
N ILE A 5 3.80 -14.11 -10.18
CA ILE A 5 4.53 -14.71 -9.05
C ILE A 5 4.60 -13.69 -7.93
N GLN A 6 4.17 -14.09 -6.73
CA GLN A 6 4.22 -13.26 -5.52
C GLN A 6 4.78 -14.09 -4.35
N ASP A 7 5.51 -13.43 -3.46
CA ASP A 7 6.02 -14.00 -2.21
C ASP A 7 5.62 -13.11 -1.01
N TRP A 8 5.77 -13.62 0.20
CA TRP A 8 5.45 -12.88 1.43
C TRP A 8 6.68 -12.81 2.34
N PRO A 9 7.02 -11.64 2.93
CA PRO A 9 6.23 -10.40 3.00
C PRO A 9 6.36 -9.47 1.78
N GLY A 10 6.92 -9.96 0.68
CA GLY A 10 7.24 -9.13 -0.47
C GLY A 10 8.54 -8.35 -0.27
N ARG A 11 8.69 -7.27 -1.03
CA ARG A 11 9.89 -6.43 -1.10
C ARG A 11 9.87 -5.30 -0.08
N VAL A 12 10.11 -5.63 1.19
CA VAL A 12 10.14 -4.67 2.30
C VAL A 12 11.50 -3.95 2.42
N GLY A 13 11.53 -2.77 3.06
CA GLY A 13 12.78 -2.01 3.33
C GLY A 13 13.14 -0.96 2.27
N TYR A 14 12.29 -0.79 1.25
CA TYR A 14 12.51 0.14 0.14
C TYR A 14 11.37 1.15 -0.05
N TRP A 15 10.44 1.26 0.90
CA TRP A 15 9.32 2.20 0.82
C TRP A 15 9.81 3.66 0.74
N LYS A 16 10.94 3.95 1.41
CA LYS A 16 11.63 5.25 1.39
C LYS A 16 12.13 5.74 0.03
N VAL A 17 12.14 4.88 -0.99
CA VAL A 17 12.51 5.22 -2.37
C VAL A 17 11.37 4.98 -3.36
N GLY A 18 10.16 4.71 -2.89
CA GLY A 18 9.01 4.43 -3.75
C GLY A 18 9.02 3.06 -4.42
N VAL A 19 9.78 2.10 -3.88
CA VAL A 19 9.68 0.72 -4.32
C VAL A 19 8.64 0.02 -3.42
N PRO A 20 7.50 -0.42 -3.99
CA PRO A 20 6.46 -1.03 -3.20
C PRO A 20 6.83 -2.45 -2.75
N PRO A 21 6.21 -2.95 -1.65
CA PRO A 21 6.39 -4.32 -1.22
C PRO A 21 5.88 -5.32 -2.26
N SER A 22 4.87 -4.96 -3.05
CA SER A 22 4.15 -5.93 -3.86
C SER A 22 3.71 -7.11 -2.99
N GLY A 23 4.04 -8.35 -3.37
CA GLY A 23 3.55 -9.51 -2.65
C GLY A 23 2.07 -9.76 -2.93
N PRO A 24 1.48 -10.75 -2.24
CA PRO A 24 0.08 -11.07 -2.38
C PRO A 24 -0.79 -9.90 -1.88
N MET A 25 -1.82 -9.55 -2.64
CA MET A 25 -2.81 -8.56 -2.20
C MET A 25 -3.72 -9.12 -1.08
N ASP A 26 -3.88 -10.44 -1.03
CA ASP A 26 -4.42 -11.21 0.09
C ASP A 26 -3.30 -12.14 0.61
N ASP A 27 -2.54 -11.64 1.59
CA ASP A 27 -1.41 -12.35 2.18
C ASP A 27 -1.82 -13.65 2.89
N LEU A 28 -3.00 -13.65 3.49
CA LEU A 28 -3.48 -14.75 4.27
C LEU A 28 -3.72 -15.98 3.40
N SER A 29 -4.43 -15.81 2.28
CA SER A 29 -4.71 -16.92 1.36
C SER A 29 -3.43 -17.49 0.74
N LEU A 30 -2.46 -16.65 0.37
CA LEU A 30 -1.16 -17.12 -0.13
C LEU A 30 -0.44 -17.98 0.92
N ARG A 31 -0.34 -17.49 2.16
CA ARG A 31 0.34 -18.19 3.25
C ARG A 31 -0.35 -19.51 3.59
N LEU A 32 -1.68 -19.53 3.63
CA LEU A 32 -2.47 -20.75 3.83
C LEU A 32 -2.22 -21.77 2.70
N ALA A 33 -2.13 -21.34 1.45
CA ALA A 33 -1.81 -22.22 0.32
C ALA A 33 -0.42 -22.86 0.49
N ASN A 34 0.57 -22.04 0.83
CA ASN A 34 1.95 -22.50 1.05
C ASN A 34 2.03 -23.50 2.20
N ILE A 35 1.43 -23.19 3.36
CA ILE A 35 1.40 -24.10 4.51
C ILE A 35 0.74 -25.43 4.13
N ALA A 36 -0.36 -25.39 3.37
CA ALA A 36 -1.10 -26.59 2.98
C ALA A 36 -0.28 -27.58 2.15
N VAL A 37 0.62 -27.06 1.29
CA VAL A 37 1.55 -27.90 0.50
C VAL A 37 2.87 -28.18 1.24
N GLY A 38 3.02 -27.70 2.47
CA GLY A 38 4.21 -27.88 3.32
C GLY A 38 5.35 -26.88 3.07
N ASN A 39 5.13 -25.83 2.28
CA ASN A 39 6.12 -24.80 2.03
C ASN A 39 6.28 -23.86 3.25
N PRO A 40 7.41 -23.16 3.38
CA PRO A 40 7.48 -21.94 4.17
C PRO A 40 6.38 -20.97 3.75
N GLU A 41 5.80 -20.24 4.71
CA GLU A 41 4.62 -19.38 4.46
C GLU A 41 4.84 -18.36 3.34
N GLY A 42 6.07 -17.85 3.24
CA GLY A 42 6.51 -16.86 2.26
C GLY A 42 7.05 -17.42 0.94
N ALA A 43 6.96 -18.73 0.68
CA ALA A 43 7.47 -19.29 -0.58
C ALA A 43 6.77 -18.66 -1.80
N PRO A 44 7.47 -18.41 -2.92
CA PRO A 44 6.85 -17.83 -4.10
C PRO A 44 5.75 -18.74 -4.65
N ALA A 45 4.57 -18.14 -4.86
CA ALA A 45 3.37 -18.79 -5.35
C ALA A 45 2.70 -17.91 -6.42
N LEU A 46 1.68 -18.45 -7.09
CA LEU A 46 0.97 -17.69 -8.11
C LEU A 46 -0.22 -16.96 -7.49
N GLU A 47 -0.28 -15.65 -7.66
CA GLU A 47 -1.50 -14.86 -7.48
C GLU A 47 -2.25 -14.79 -8.82
N THR A 48 -3.54 -15.09 -8.80
CA THR A 48 -4.42 -15.02 -9.97
C THR A 48 -5.62 -14.11 -9.68
N THR A 49 -6.03 -13.31 -10.66
CA THR A 49 -7.13 -12.34 -10.51
C THR A 49 -8.28 -12.68 -11.47
N MET A 50 -9.51 -12.81 -10.93
CA MET A 50 -10.75 -13.21 -11.60
C MET A 50 -10.79 -14.64 -12.17
N SER A 51 -9.72 -15.11 -12.83
CA SER A 51 -9.61 -16.45 -13.38
C SER A 51 -8.18 -16.93 -13.22
N GLY A 52 -8.01 -18.23 -12.97
CA GLY A 52 -6.70 -18.85 -12.92
C GLY A 52 -6.22 -19.39 -14.28
N PRO A 53 -4.97 -19.88 -14.33
CA PRO A 53 -4.40 -20.54 -15.49
C PRO A 53 -4.71 -22.05 -15.51
N ALA A 54 -4.49 -22.66 -16.69
CA ALA A 54 -4.26 -24.09 -16.80
C ALA A 54 -2.75 -24.37 -16.81
N LEU A 55 -2.27 -25.18 -15.86
CA LEU A 55 -0.86 -25.49 -15.66
C LEU A 55 -0.61 -26.97 -15.89
N ARG A 56 0.32 -27.30 -16.79
CA ARG A 56 0.80 -28.67 -16.99
C ARG A 56 2.06 -28.90 -16.17
N PHE A 57 2.14 -30.03 -15.48
CA PHE A 57 3.28 -30.40 -14.65
C PHE A 57 4.04 -31.55 -15.32
N ASP A 58 5.35 -31.42 -15.47
CA ASP A 58 6.19 -32.47 -16.06
C ASP A 58 6.40 -33.63 -15.08
N ASP A 59 6.56 -33.32 -13.79
CA ASP A 59 6.71 -34.27 -12.70
C ASP A 59 5.48 -34.30 -11.78
N GLU A 60 5.31 -35.39 -11.04
CA GLU A 60 4.28 -35.47 -10.00
C GLU A 60 4.58 -34.47 -8.88
N THR A 61 3.57 -33.70 -8.46
CA THR A 61 3.71 -32.76 -7.35
C THR A 61 2.41 -32.58 -6.58
N VAL A 62 2.46 -31.83 -5.48
CA VAL A 62 1.30 -31.46 -4.67
C VAL A 62 1.04 -29.97 -4.84
N VAL A 63 -0.22 -29.61 -5.08
CA VAL A 63 -0.68 -28.22 -5.22
C VAL A 63 -1.80 -27.93 -4.24
N CYS A 64 -2.00 -26.67 -3.89
CA CYS A 64 -3.18 -26.20 -3.16
C CYS A 64 -3.65 -24.88 -3.75
N VAL A 65 -4.96 -24.76 -3.94
CA VAL A 65 -5.61 -23.52 -4.39
C VAL A 65 -6.44 -22.94 -3.23
N THR A 66 -6.22 -21.67 -2.91
CA THR A 66 -6.94 -20.93 -1.85
C THR A 66 -7.46 -19.58 -2.37
N GLY A 67 -8.12 -18.79 -1.52
CA GLY A 67 -8.69 -17.49 -1.88
C GLY A 67 -10.14 -17.57 -2.36
N ALA A 68 -10.48 -16.80 -3.39
CA ALA A 68 -11.82 -16.70 -3.97
C ALA A 68 -12.37 -18.04 -4.48
N ASP A 69 -13.69 -18.16 -4.51
CA ASP A 69 -14.35 -19.39 -4.95
C ASP A 69 -14.33 -19.53 -6.47
N ALA A 70 -13.80 -20.66 -6.96
CA ALA A 70 -13.74 -21.02 -8.37
C ALA A 70 -13.68 -22.54 -8.53
N PRO A 71 -14.14 -23.08 -9.67
CA PRO A 71 -13.94 -24.49 -10.00
C PRO A 71 -12.45 -24.77 -10.21
N VAL A 72 -11.94 -25.81 -9.55
CA VAL A 72 -10.57 -26.31 -9.72
C VAL A 72 -10.63 -27.76 -10.15
N THR A 73 -9.86 -28.14 -11.17
CA THR A 73 -9.81 -29.52 -11.65
C THR A 73 -8.38 -30.01 -11.83
N VAL A 74 -8.17 -31.30 -11.66
CA VAL A 74 -6.97 -32.02 -12.10
C VAL A 74 -7.38 -33.02 -13.17
N ASN A 75 -6.85 -32.88 -14.38
CA ASN A 75 -7.24 -33.68 -15.55
C ASN A 75 -8.76 -33.72 -15.78
N GLY A 76 -9.45 -32.59 -15.54
CA GLY A 76 -10.90 -32.45 -15.70
C GLY A 76 -11.74 -33.03 -14.55
N ILE A 77 -11.11 -33.61 -13.52
CA ILE A 77 -11.79 -34.09 -12.31
C ILE A 77 -11.77 -32.96 -11.27
N ALA A 78 -12.94 -32.59 -10.75
CA ALA A 78 -13.05 -31.55 -9.73
C ALA A 78 -12.30 -31.93 -8.44
N VAL A 79 -11.61 -30.95 -7.86
CA VAL A 79 -10.87 -31.10 -6.61
C VAL A 79 -11.21 -29.97 -5.64
N GLU A 80 -11.05 -30.22 -4.34
CA GLU A 80 -11.37 -29.25 -3.30
C GLU A 80 -10.26 -28.19 -3.16
N ARG A 81 -10.68 -26.92 -3.01
CA ARG A 81 -9.81 -25.83 -2.59
C ARG A 81 -9.44 -26.00 -1.11
N PHE A 82 -8.38 -25.32 -0.65
CA PHE A 82 -7.86 -25.41 0.72
C PHE A 82 -7.40 -26.81 1.16
N THR A 83 -7.33 -27.77 0.24
CA THR A 83 -6.83 -29.13 0.44
C THR A 83 -5.66 -29.38 -0.51
N PRO A 84 -4.54 -29.97 -0.03
CA PRO A 84 -3.45 -30.37 -0.92
C PRO A 84 -3.90 -31.50 -1.85
N VAL A 85 -3.63 -31.34 -3.14
CA VAL A 85 -4.03 -32.26 -4.21
C VAL A 85 -2.78 -32.70 -4.97
N THR A 86 -2.64 -34.00 -5.20
CA THR A 86 -1.59 -34.55 -6.06
C THR A 86 -1.94 -34.35 -7.53
N VAL A 87 -1.06 -33.71 -8.28
CA VAL A 87 -1.09 -33.64 -9.74
C VAL A 87 -0.08 -34.66 -10.27
N PRO A 88 -0.50 -35.65 -11.06
CA PRO A 88 0.42 -36.64 -11.61
C PRO A 88 1.35 -36.01 -12.65
N ALA A 89 2.48 -36.66 -12.93
CA ALA A 89 3.36 -36.28 -14.04
C ALA A 89 2.59 -36.23 -15.38
N GLY A 90 2.79 -35.16 -16.15
CA GLY A 90 2.03 -34.82 -17.35
C GLY A 90 0.60 -34.32 -17.10
N GLY A 91 0.17 -34.24 -15.84
CA GLY A 91 -1.16 -33.80 -15.44
C GLY A 91 -1.37 -32.29 -15.58
N VAL A 92 -2.64 -31.89 -15.67
CA VAL A 92 -3.05 -30.50 -15.81
C VAL A 92 -3.91 -30.08 -14.63
N LEU A 93 -3.48 -29.04 -13.91
CA LEU A 93 -4.32 -28.27 -12.98
C LEU A 93 -5.01 -27.16 -13.77
N ASP A 94 -6.34 -27.07 -13.67
CA ASP A 94 -7.12 -25.99 -14.30
C ASP A 94 -7.91 -25.24 -13.23
N VAL A 95 -7.71 -23.92 -13.16
CA VAL A 95 -8.38 -23.03 -12.20
C VAL A 95 -9.26 -22.07 -12.99
N GLY A 96 -10.58 -22.23 -12.85
CA GLY A 96 -11.55 -21.48 -13.65
C GLY A 96 -11.80 -20.05 -13.18
N LEU A 97 -12.90 -19.50 -13.68
CA LEU A 97 -13.40 -18.18 -13.32
C LEU A 97 -14.00 -18.20 -11.90
N VAL A 98 -13.73 -17.15 -11.13
CA VAL A 98 -14.36 -16.92 -9.83
C VAL A 98 -15.89 -16.90 -9.98
N SER A 99 -16.58 -17.73 -9.19
CA SER A 99 -18.02 -17.96 -9.25
C SER A 99 -18.81 -17.32 -8.10
N GLY A 100 -18.13 -16.76 -7.09
CA GLY A 100 -18.75 -16.23 -5.88
C GLY A 100 -18.12 -14.94 -5.36
N ALA A 101 -18.09 -14.81 -4.03
CA ALA A 101 -17.41 -13.73 -3.34
C ALA A 101 -15.89 -13.85 -3.45
N GLY A 102 -15.21 -12.70 -3.33
CA GLY A 102 -13.77 -12.60 -3.55
C GLY A 102 -13.40 -12.28 -5.00
N LEU A 103 -12.11 -12.13 -5.24
CA LEU A 103 -11.53 -11.75 -6.53
C LEU A 103 -10.25 -12.52 -6.87
N ARG A 104 -9.43 -12.83 -5.87
CA ARG A 104 -8.09 -13.41 -6.08
C ARG A 104 -7.99 -14.81 -5.53
N MET A 105 -7.26 -15.66 -6.27
CA MET A 105 -6.92 -17.01 -5.85
C MET A 105 -5.41 -17.19 -5.86
N TYR A 106 -4.93 -18.07 -4.99
CA TYR A 106 -3.51 -18.39 -4.86
C TYR A 106 -3.27 -19.85 -5.15
N ILE A 107 -2.25 -20.12 -5.97
CA ILE A 107 -1.83 -21.48 -6.32
C ILE A 107 -0.43 -21.69 -5.75
N ALA A 108 -0.36 -22.45 -4.67
CA ALA A 108 0.91 -22.91 -4.12
C ALA A 108 1.25 -24.27 -4.71
N ILE A 109 2.51 -24.42 -5.09
CA ILE A 109 3.09 -25.67 -5.60
C ILE A 109 4.12 -26.11 -4.58
N ARG A 110 4.11 -27.38 -4.20
CA ARG A 110 5.08 -27.95 -3.26
C ARG A 110 6.51 -27.71 -3.74
N GLY A 111 7.34 -27.15 -2.88
CA GLY A 111 8.68 -26.64 -3.21
C GLY A 111 8.71 -25.12 -3.43
N GLY A 112 7.65 -24.55 -4.01
CA GLY A 112 7.56 -23.15 -4.41
C GLY A 112 8.06 -22.94 -5.85
N VAL A 113 7.67 -21.81 -6.44
CA VAL A 113 8.17 -21.41 -7.76
C VAL A 113 9.58 -20.84 -7.61
N LEU A 114 10.52 -21.34 -8.41
CA LEU A 114 11.86 -20.76 -8.50
C LEU A 114 11.79 -19.52 -9.39
N ALA A 115 11.99 -18.36 -8.78
CA ALA A 115 11.99 -17.07 -9.46
C ALA A 115 13.17 -16.23 -8.99
N GLU A 116 13.66 -15.33 -9.85
CA GLU A 116 14.75 -14.44 -9.50
C GLU A 116 14.29 -13.41 -8.46
N GLU A 117 15.04 -13.32 -7.36
CA GLU A 117 14.82 -12.29 -6.37
C GLU A 117 15.39 -10.95 -6.87
N TYR A 118 14.57 -9.90 -6.79
CA TYR A 118 14.99 -8.53 -7.04
C TYR A 118 14.72 -7.68 -5.82
N LEU A 119 15.78 -7.07 -5.27
CA LEU A 119 15.75 -6.35 -3.98
C LEU A 119 15.23 -7.24 -2.82
N GLY A 120 15.64 -8.51 -2.80
CA GLY A 120 15.36 -9.46 -1.71
C GLY A 120 13.97 -10.09 -1.73
N SER A 121 13.26 -10.06 -2.86
CA SER A 121 11.94 -10.67 -3.02
C SER A 121 11.70 -11.11 -4.46
N ALA A 122 11.01 -12.24 -4.62
CA ALA A 122 10.54 -12.80 -5.89
C ALA A 122 9.22 -12.18 -6.37
N SER A 123 8.64 -11.23 -5.62
CA SER A 123 7.37 -10.61 -5.97
C SER A 123 7.43 -9.79 -7.26
N THR A 124 6.42 -9.96 -8.11
CA THR A 124 6.32 -9.25 -9.39
C THR A 124 5.76 -7.85 -9.17
N PHE A 125 6.51 -6.81 -9.56
CA PHE A 125 6.00 -5.43 -9.68
C PHE A 125 5.89 -5.04 -11.15
N THR A 126 4.66 -5.11 -11.68
CA THR A 126 4.42 -4.99 -13.13
C THR A 126 4.65 -3.57 -13.67
N LEU A 127 4.36 -2.52 -12.88
CA LEU A 127 4.61 -1.14 -13.28
C LEU A 127 6.11 -0.83 -13.38
N GLY A 128 6.89 -1.37 -12.46
CA GLY A 128 8.35 -1.26 -12.46
C GLY A 128 9.04 -2.25 -13.40
N THR A 129 8.32 -3.25 -13.92
CA THR A 129 8.86 -4.32 -14.78
C THR A 129 9.99 -5.14 -14.15
N PHE A 130 9.88 -5.47 -12.86
CA PHE A 130 10.88 -6.30 -12.17
C PHE A 130 10.28 -7.30 -11.17
N GLY A 131 11.08 -8.32 -10.82
CA GLY A 131 10.69 -9.46 -9.97
C GLY A 131 9.85 -10.51 -10.69
N GLY A 132 9.64 -11.66 -10.04
CA GLY A 132 8.86 -12.77 -10.60
C GLY A 132 9.42 -13.30 -11.91
N LYS A 133 8.54 -13.48 -12.92
CA LYS A 133 8.92 -13.92 -14.27
C LYS A 133 9.06 -12.70 -15.16
N ASP A 134 10.29 -12.26 -15.39
CA ASP A 134 10.64 -11.13 -16.26
C ASP A 134 9.90 -9.81 -15.91
N GLY A 135 9.49 -9.61 -14.65
CA GLY A 135 8.80 -8.39 -14.23
C GLY A 135 7.36 -8.24 -14.74
N ARG A 136 6.73 -9.30 -15.23
CA ARG A 136 5.45 -9.24 -15.94
C ARG A 136 4.46 -10.30 -15.48
N VAL A 137 3.24 -10.16 -15.97
CA VAL A 137 2.23 -11.23 -15.91
C VAL A 137 2.70 -12.45 -16.72
N LEU A 138 2.32 -13.64 -16.26
CA LEU A 138 2.52 -14.88 -16.99
C LEU A 138 1.74 -14.88 -18.31
N LYS A 139 2.25 -15.61 -19.29
CA LYS A 139 1.69 -15.78 -20.62
C LYS A 139 1.69 -17.26 -21.00
N ASP A 140 0.82 -17.61 -21.93
CA ASP A 140 0.78 -18.95 -22.52
C ASP A 140 2.17 -19.33 -23.07
N GLY A 141 2.65 -20.50 -22.67
CA GLY A 141 3.96 -21.02 -23.06
C GLY A 141 5.11 -20.59 -22.15
N ASP A 142 4.87 -19.83 -21.07
CA ASP A 142 5.89 -19.62 -20.04
C ASP A 142 6.15 -20.94 -19.28
N ASP A 143 7.42 -21.30 -19.16
CA ASP A 143 7.89 -22.37 -18.28
C ASP A 143 8.37 -21.79 -16.94
N LEU A 144 7.94 -22.43 -15.85
CA LEU A 144 8.30 -22.10 -14.48
C LEU A 144 9.04 -23.27 -13.85
N GLU A 145 10.23 -23.01 -13.33
CA GLU A 145 10.97 -23.99 -12.56
C GLU A 145 10.43 -24.05 -11.13
N LEU A 146 10.50 -25.22 -10.51
CA LEU A 146 10.13 -25.43 -9.12
C LEU A 146 11.39 -25.63 -8.28
N ASP A 147 11.34 -25.17 -7.04
CA ASP A 147 12.41 -25.45 -6.10
C ASP A 147 12.29 -26.90 -5.59
N THR A 148 13.42 -27.60 -5.48
CA THR A 148 13.49 -28.99 -5.03
C THR A 148 13.83 -29.13 -3.55
N ARG A 149 13.92 -28.02 -2.80
CA ARG A 149 14.23 -28.05 -1.36
C ARG A 149 13.20 -28.85 -0.57
N ALA A 150 13.68 -29.50 0.48
CA ALA A 150 12.85 -30.28 1.39
C ALA A 150 11.82 -29.36 2.08
N VAL A 151 10.56 -29.80 2.05
CA VAL A 151 9.39 -29.08 2.55
C VAL A 151 8.65 -29.95 3.57
N GLY A 152 7.84 -29.33 4.43
CA GLY A 152 7.06 -29.99 5.47
C GLY A 152 6.01 -30.96 4.92
N THR A 153 5.27 -31.62 5.81
CA THR A 153 4.19 -32.54 5.41
C THR A 153 2.97 -31.76 4.92
N PRO A 154 2.39 -32.06 3.74
CA PRO A 154 1.15 -31.45 3.29
C PRO A 154 0.00 -31.74 4.26
N ALA A 155 -0.88 -30.77 4.48
CA ALA A 155 -2.09 -30.91 5.28
C ALA A 155 -3.18 -29.97 4.78
N SER A 156 -4.45 -30.38 4.84
CA SER A 156 -5.57 -29.48 4.55
C SER A 156 -5.59 -28.31 5.53
N VAL A 157 -5.99 -27.14 5.04
CA VAL A 157 -6.23 -25.98 5.89
C VAL A 157 -7.44 -26.27 6.78
N PRO A 158 -7.33 -26.14 8.12
CA PRO A 158 -8.49 -26.27 9.01
C PRO A 158 -9.59 -25.30 8.61
N MET A 159 -10.84 -25.76 8.60
CA MET A 159 -11.96 -24.94 8.12
C MET A 159 -12.07 -23.63 8.92
N GLU A 160 -11.81 -23.65 10.22
CA GLU A 160 -11.81 -22.47 11.07
C GLU A 160 -10.74 -21.41 10.72
N HIS A 161 -9.74 -21.77 9.90
CA HIS A 161 -8.72 -20.85 9.37
C HIS A 161 -9.06 -20.32 7.98
N VAL A 162 -10.03 -20.93 7.29
CA VAL A 162 -10.45 -20.48 5.95
C VAL A 162 -11.12 -19.10 6.08
N PRO A 163 -10.65 -18.08 5.34
CA PRO A 163 -11.21 -16.73 5.43
C PRO A 163 -12.67 -16.68 4.94
N ALA A 164 -13.50 -15.91 5.63
CA ALA A 164 -14.87 -15.66 5.21
C ALA A 164 -14.90 -14.59 4.11
N LEU A 165 -15.34 -14.98 2.91
CA LEU A 165 -15.50 -14.08 1.78
C LEU A 165 -16.96 -13.66 1.64
N THR A 166 -17.19 -12.38 1.33
CA THR A 166 -18.52 -11.75 1.27
C THR A 166 -18.58 -10.73 0.12
N HIS A 167 -19.75 -10.13 -0.10
CA HIS A 167 -19.93 -8.95 -0.96
C HIS A 167 -20.13 -7.66 -0.17
N ALA A 168 -20.33 -7.77 1.15
CA ALA A 168 -20.46 -6.65 2.08
C ALA A 168 -19.40 -6.80 3.16
N TRP A 169 -18.33 -6.02 3.03
CA TRP A 169 -17.11 -6.14 3.81
C TRP A 169 -17.09 -5.15 4.97
N GLN A 170 -16.56 -5.60 6.10
CA GLN A 170 -16.14 -4.73 7.19
C GLN A 170 -14.62 -4.76 7.30
N LEU A 171 -13.99 -3.58 7.25
CA LEU A 171 -12.55 -3.41 7.42
C LEU A 171 -12.29 -2.80 8.80
N ALA A 172 -11.53 -3.49 9.64
CA ALA A 172 -11.03 -2.91 10.87
C ALA A 172 -10.02 -1.81 10.55
N VAL A 173 -10.27 -0.61 11.06
CA VAL A 173 -9.42 0.57 10.85
C VAL A 173 -9.05 1.21 12.17
N THR A 174 -7.92 1.91 12.17
CA THR A 174 -7.61 2.94 13.16
C THR A 174 -7.81 4.32 12.54
N GLU A 175 -8.26 5.30 13.32
CA GLU A 175 -8.27 6.70 12.89
C GLU A 175 -6.83 7.22 12.72
N GLY A 176 -6.61 8.01 11.68
CA GLY A 176 -5.34 8.62 11.35
C GLY A 176 -4.67 8.09 10.05
N PRO A 177 -3.66 8.84 9.56
CA PRO A 177 -3.02 9.98 10.25
C PRO A 177 -3.84 11.28 10.27
N HIS A 178 -4.68 11.51 9.27
CA HIS A 178 -5.29 12.82 9.04
C HIS A 178 -6.78 12.89 9.42
N GLY A 179 -7.25 12.09 10.38
CA GLY A 179 -8.67 12.10 10.83
C GLY A 179 -9.04 13.30 11.72
N ALA A 180 -8.04 14.06 12.18
CA ALA A 180 -8.20 15.14 13.14
C ALA A 180 -9.00 16.35 12.60
N PRO A 181 -9.60 17.17 13.49
CA PRO A 181 -10.43 18.35 13.14
C PRO A 181 -9.75 19.44 12.30
N GLU A 182 -8.44 19.34 12.09
CA GLU A 182 -7.66 20.22 11.21
C GLU A 182 -7.85 19.88 9.73
N PHE A 183 -8.29 18.67 9.39
CA PHE A 183 -8.52 18.20 8.02
C PHE A 183 -9.99 17.86 7.75
N PHE A 184 -10.61 17.09 8.64
CA PHE A 184 -12.00 16.62 8.51
C PHE A 184 -12.85 17.13 9.67
N THR A 185 -14.10 17.49 9.41
CA THR A 185 -15.02 17.77 10.50
C THR A 185 -15.41 16.48 11.21
N ARG A 186 -15.91 16.56 12.45
CA ARG A 186 -16.40 15.34 13.14
C ARG A 186 -17.57 14.70 12.38
N ALA A 187 -18.41 15.50 11.71
CA ALA A 187 -19.48 15.02 10.87
C ALA A 187 -18.95 14.28 9.62
N ASP A 188 -17.83 14.73 9.04
CA ASP A 188 -17.15 14.00 7.97
C ASP A 188 -16.66 12.65 8.46
N MET A 189 -15.99 12.59 9.62
CA MET A 189 -15.51 11.33 10.19
C MET A 189 -16.65 10.36 10.50
N ASP A 190 -17.75 10.84 11.08
CA ASP A 190 -18.94 10.01 11.34
C ASP A 190 -19.56 9.51 10.02
N THR A 191 -19.54 10.33 8.96
CA THR A 191 -19.99 9.96 7.61
C THR A 191 -19.08 8.91 6.97
N ILE A 192 -17.76 9.09 7.06
CA ILE A 192 -16.75 8.15 6.55
C ILE A 192 -16.91 6.79 7.21
N LEU A 193 -17.09 6.74 8.52
CA LEU A 193 -17.24 5.48 9.26
C LEU A 193 -18.63 4.85 9.09
N GLY A 194 -19.68 5.68 8.91
CA GLY A 194 -21.06 5.22 8.76
C GLY A 194 -21.43 4.72 7.37
N THR A 195 -20.71 5.12 6.33
CA THR A 195 -21.03 4.83 4.93
C THR A 195 -20.67 3.40 4.54
N ASP A 196 -21.56 2.76 3.76
CA ASP A 196 -21.23 1.58 2.95
C ASP A 196 -20.75 2.05 1.58
N TYR A 197 -19.43 2.09 1.36
CA TYR A 197 -18.82 2.51 0.10
C TYR A 197 -18.95 1.43 -0.96
N GLU A 198 -19.19 1.80 -2.22
CA GLU A 198 -19.17 0.84 -3.34
C GLU A 198 -17.77 0.76 -3.96
N VAL A 199 -17.28 -0.45 -4.23
CA VAL A 199 -16.01 -0.67 -4.92
C VAL A 199 -16.16 -0.32 -6.40
N HIS A 200 -15.38 0.65 -6.87
CA HIS A 200 -15.39 1.11 -8.25
C HIS A 200 -14.63 0.16 -9.18
N PHE A 201 -15.05 0.06 -10.45
CA PHE A 201 -14.44 -0.84 -11.44
C PHE A 201 -12.98 -0.49 -11.79
N ASN A 202 -12.60 0.78 -11.62
CA ASN A 202 -11.24 1.25 -11.85
C ASN A 202 -10.34 1.01 -10.63
N SER A 203 -10.17 -0.27 -10.26
CA SER A 203 -9.40 -0.72 -9.10
C SER A 203 -8.39 -1.77 -9.52
N ASP A 204 -7.19 -1.72 -8.97
CA ASP A 204 -6.11 -2.68 -9.26
C ASP A 204 -5.19 -2.88 -8.03
N ARG A 205 -3.96 -3.35 -8.24
CA ARG A 205 -3.00 -3.59 -7.15
C ARG A 205 -2.41 -2.30 -6.57
N THR A 206 -2.50 -1.17 -7.27
CA THR A 206 -2.08 0.15 -6.76
C THR A 206 -3.07 0.68 -5.73
N GLY A 207 -4.36 0.38 -5.90
CA GLY A 207 -5.38 0.70 -4.93
C GLY A 207 -6.80 0.33 -5.38
N VAL A 208 -7.69 0.26 -4.40
CA VAL A 208 -9.11 -0.01 -4.59
C VAL A 208 -9.89 1.29 -4.48
N ARG A 209 -10.40 1.79 -5.61
CA ARG A 209 -11.18 3.02 -5.66
C ARG A 209 -12.58 2.78 -5.11
N LEU A 210 -13.08 3.75 -4.36
CA LEU A 210 -14.37 3.68 -3.71
C LEU A 210 -15.28 4.80 -4.20
N VAL A 211 -16.57 4.50 -4.33
CA VAL A 211 -17.63 5.47 -4.57
C VAL A 211 -18.32 5.74 -3.24
N GLY A 212 -18.39 7.01 -2.84
CA GLY A 212 -18.99 7.41 -1.58
C GLY A 212 -19.18 8.92 -1.46
N PRO A 213 -19.55 9.41 -0.27
CA PRO A 213 -19.82 10.81 -0.03
C PRO A 213 -18.56 11.66 -0.17
N ARG A 214 -18.77 12.90 -0.60
CA ARG A 214 -17.77 13.95 -0.61
C ARG A 214 -17.65 14.55 0.80
N PRO A 215 -16.44 14.76 1.34
CA PRO A 215 -16.26 15.49 2.60
C PRO A 215 -16.63 16.98 2.47
N ASP A 216 -17.15 17.57 3.54
CA ASP A 216 -17.37 19.02 3.65
C ASP A 216 -16.08 19.78 3.97
N TRP A 217 -15.06 19.08 4.48
CA TRP A 217 -13.72 19.57 4.82
C TRP A 217 -13.69 20.57 6.00
N ALA A 218 -12.69 20.46 6.86
CA ALA A 218 -12.49 21.40 7.97
C ALA A 218 -11.74 22.69 7.56
N ARG A 219 -11.22 22.72 6.33
CA ARG A 219 -10.41 23.81 5.78
C ARG A 219 -10.83 24.16 4.36
N THR A 220 -10.50 25.37 3.91
CA THR A 220 -10.92 25.90 2.61
C THR A 220 -10.00 25.50 1.46
N ASP A 221 -8.74 25.20 1.76
CA ASP A 221 -7.69 24.86 0.80
C ASP A 221 -6.51 24.18 1.54
N GLY A 222 -5.53 23.68 0.78
CA GLY A 222 -4.29 23.09 1.30
C GLY A 222 -3.09 24.06 1.33
N GLY A 223 -3.32 25.37 1.13
CA GLY A 223 -2.27 26.37 1.09
C GLY A 223 -1.22 26.12 0.01
N GLU A 224 0.07 26.21 0.38
CA GLU A 224 1.21 26.02 -0.54
C GLU A 224 1.29 24.61 -1.14
N ALA A 225 0.67 23.61 -0.50
CA ALA A 225 0.66 22.23 -0.99
C ALA A 225 -0.40 21.97 -2.07
N GLY A 226 -1.33 22.90 -2.29
CA GLY A 226 -2.37 22.78 -3.31
C GLY A 226 -3.69 23.43 -2.90
N LEU A 227 -4.50 23.78 -3.89
CA LEU A 227 -5.75 24.52 -3.67
C LEU A 227 -6.89 23.65 -3.14
N HIS A 228 -6.83 22.33 -3.26
CA HIS A 228 -7.90 21.48 -2.75
C HIS A 228 -7.72 21.26 -1.24
N PRO A 229 -8.80 21.27 -0.43
CA PRO A 229 -8.74 20.97 1.01
C PRO A 229 -8.21 19.59 1.39
N SER A 230 -8.02 18.68 0.42
CA SER A 230 -7.36 17.40 0.67
C SER A 230 -5.84 17.50 0.58
N ASN A 231 -5.29 18.58 0.01
CA ASN A 231 -3.86 18.70 -0.26
C ASN A 231 -3.04 18.95 1.00
N ILE A 232 -1.95 18.22 1.15
CA ILE A 232 -0.95 18.38 2.22
C ILE A 232 0.45 18.35 1.61
N HIS A 233 1.42 18.91 2.32
CA HIS A 233 2.82 18.70 1.94
C HIS A 233 3.12 17.22 1.96
N ASP A 234 3.70 16.75 0.87
CA ASP A 234 3.77 15.33 0.57
C ASP A 234 4.44 14.55 1.69
N ASN A 235 3.76 13.48 2.11
CA ASN A 235 4.19 12.61 3.18
C ASN A 235 4.04 11.14 2.79
N ALA A 236 4.63 10.29 3.62
CA ALA A 236 4.63 8.87 3.38
C ALA A 236 3.26 8.27 3.70
N TYR A 237 2.74 7.49 2.77
CA TYR A 237 1.53 6.70 2.93
C TYR A 237 1.78 5.33 3.53
N SER A 238 0.69 4.74 4.02
CA SER A 238 0.64 3.36 4.49
C SER A 238 -0.20 2.51 3.54
N VAL A 239 0.21 1.27 3.30
CA VAL A 239 -0.66 0.29 2.62
C VAL A 239 -1.95 0.13 3.43
N GLY A 240 -3.10 0.21 2.76
CA GLY A 240 -4.41 0.20 3.40
C GLY A 240 -4.87 1.54 3.97
N ALA A 241 -4.12 2.64 3.77
CA ALA A 241 -4.63 3.98 4.05
C ALA A 241 -5.79 4.30 3.08
N LEU A 242 -6.84 4.94 3.60
CA LEU A 242 -7.91 5.52 2.80
C LEU A 242 -7.46 6.91 2.35
N ASP A 243 -6.92 7.04 1.16
CA ASP A 243 -6.42 8.30 0.62
C ASP A 243 -7.53 9.07 -0.13
N PHE A 244 -7.62 10.38 0.10
CA PHE A 244 -8.59 11.27 -0.57
C PHE A 244 -7.92 12.09 -1.67
N THR A 245 -7.86 11.50 -2.87
CA THR A 245 -7.40 12.15 -4.11
C THR A 245 -8.39 13.24 -4.58
N GLY A 246 -8.32 14.40 -3.94
CA GLY A 246 -9.38 15.39 -4.01
C GLY A 246 -10.57 14.94 -3.19
N ASP A 247 -11.74 14.81 -3.83
CA ASP A 247 -12.97 14.35 -3.18
C ASP A 247 -13.23 12.84 -3.32
N THR A 248 -12.33 12.11 -4.00
CA THR A 248 -12.52 10.68 -4.32
C THR A 248 -11.63 9.78 -3.46
N PRO A 249 -12.21 8.85 -2.69
CA PRO A 249 -11.45 7.93 -1.84
C PRO A 249 -10.85 6.73 -2.61
N ILE A 250 -9.64 6.33 -2.23
CA ILE A 250 -8.96 5.11 -2.69
C ILE A 250 -8.25 4.41 -1.52
N LEU A 251 -8.44 3.10 -1.37
CA LEU A 251 -7.65 2.29 -0.44
C LEU A 251 -6.33 1.91 -1.10
N LEU A 252 -5.21 2.39 -0.57
CA LEU A 252 -3.89 2.15 -1.16
C LEU A 252 -3.49 0.67 -1.07
N GLY A 253 -3.12 0.09 -2.21
CA GLY A 253 -2.76 -1.31 -2.35
C GLY A 253 -1.26 -1.58 -2.16
N PRO A 254 -0.84 -2.86 -2.23
CA PRO A 254 0.56 -3.25 -2.05
C PRO A 254 1.49 -2.81 -3.18
N ASP A 255 0.98 -2.47 -4.36
CA ASP A 255 1.72 -1.84 -5.47
C ASP A 255 1.46 -0.32 -5.53
N GLY A 256 0.90 0.25 -4.47
CA GLY A 256 0.47 1.65 -4.40
C GLY A 256 1.62 2.66 -4.21
N PRO A 257 1.30 3.96 -4.28
CA PRO A 257 2.25 5.04 -4.07
C PRO A 257 2.84 5.04 -2.66
N SER A 258 4.11 5.39 -2.52
CA SER A 258 4.75 5.52 -1.21
C SER A 258 4.59 6.88 -0.58
N LEU A 259 4.70 7.94 -1.38
CA LEU A 259 4.69 9.33 -0.93
C LEU A 259 3.71 10.09 -1.82
N GLY A 260 2.93 10.97 -1.22
CA GLY A 260 2.00 11.84 -1.96
C GLY A 260 1.35 12.91 -1.07
N GLY A 261 0.63 13.81 -1.74
CA GLY A 261 0.16 15.07 -1.18
C GLY A 261 -1.32 15.12 -0.81
N PHE A 262 -1.92 14.01 -0.36
CA PHE A 262 -3.33 13.94 0.04
C PHE A 262 -3.54 13.36 1.45
N VAL A 263 -4.64 13.76 2.09
CA VAL A 263 -4.97 13.31 3.45
C VAL A 263 -5.57 11.89 3.49
N CYS A 264 -5.34 11.23 4.63
CA CYS A 264 -5.76 9.87 4.92
C CYS A 264 -6.44 9.80 6.30
N PRO A 265 -7.78 9.84 6.39
CA PRO A 265 -8.48 9.90 7.68
C PRO A 265 -8.45 8.60 8.47
N VAL A 266 -8.34 7.45 7.81
CA VAL A 266 -8.29 6.13 8.45
C VAL A 266 -7.30 5.21 7.74
N THR A 267 -6.78 4.24 8.46
CA THR A 267 -5.87 3.21 7.92
C THR A 267 -6.34 1.82 8.34
N VAL A 268 -6.47 0.91 7.38
CA VAL A 268 -6.80 -0.51 7.62
C VAL A 268 -5.67 -1.18 8.40
N VAL A 269 -6.03 -1.86 9.49
CA VAL A 269 -5.05 -2.57 10.33
C VAL A 269 -4.39 -3.70 9.55
N ALA A 270 -3.13 -3.98 9.84
CA ALA A 270 -2.29 -4.87 9.05
C ALA A 270 -2.88 -6.27 8.89
N ALA A 271 -3.58 -6.77 9.92
CA ALA A 271 -4.24 -8.07 9.86
C ALA A 271 -5.54 -8.11 9.05
N ASP A 272 -6.13 -6.99 8.67
CA ASP A 272 -7.33 -6.92 7.83
C ASP A 272 -7.01 -6.54 6.37
N ARG A 273 -5.76 -6.18 6.06
CA ARG A 273 -5.34 -5.78 4.71
C ARG A 273 -5.60 -6.86 3.66
N TRP A 274 -5.61 -8.14 4.05
CA TRP A 274 -5.93 -9.25 3.14
C TRP A 274 -7.30 -9.09 2.44
N LYS A 275 -8.27 -8.44 3.11
CA LYS A 275 -9.61 -8.20 2.56
C LYS A 275 -9.55 -7.33 1.31
N LEU A 276 -8.60 -6.39 1.21
CA LEU A 276 -8.43 -5.53 0.03
C LEU A 276 -8.17 -6.36 -1.24
N GLY A 277 -7.42 -7.47 -1.12
CA GLY A 277 -7.18 -8.39 -2.24
C GLY A 277 -8.42 -9.12 -2.73
N GLN A 278 -9.47 -9.18 -1.93
CA GLN A 278 -10.72 -9.88 -2.24
C GLN A 278 -11.87 -8.96 -2.64
N LEU A 279 -11.72 -7.64 -2.47
CA LEU A 279 -12.69 -6.66 -2.95
C LEU A 279 -12.83 -6.75 -4.47
N ARG A 280 -14.07 -6.83 -4.95
CA ARG A 280 -14.41 -6.79 -6.38
C ARG A 280 -15.35 -5.63 -6.70
N PRO A 281 -15.36 -5.13 -7.95
CA PRO A 281 -16.29 -4.09 -8.36
C PRO A 281 -17.74 -4.42 -8.00
N GLY A 282 -18.44 -3.45 -7.42
CA GLY A 282 -19.82 -3.59 -6.92
C GLY A 282 -19.96 -4.18 -5.52
N ASP A 283 -18.89 -4.65 -4.87
CA ASP A 283 -18.93 -4.96 -3.44
C ASP A 283 -19.14 -3.68 -2.61
N THR A 284 -19.66 -3.83 -1.38
CA THR A 284 -19.71 -2.74 -0.40
C THR A 284 -18.65 -2.89 0.69
N VAL A 285 -18.14 -1.77 1.18
CA VAL A 285 -17.12 -1.69 2.23
C VAL A 285 -17.55 -0.70 3.31
N ARG A 286 -17.59 -1.16 4.57
CA ARG A 286 -17.73 -0.28 5.75
C ARG A 286 -16.45 -0.31 6.58
N PHE A 287 -16.01 0.88 6.98
CA PHE A 287 -14.90 1.04 7.92
C PHE A 287 -15.41 0.90 9.35
N VAL A 288 -14.77 0.02 10.12
CA VAL A 288 -15.13 -0.23 11.52
C VAL A 288 -13.93 0.20 12.38
N PRO A 289 -14.03 1.32 13.10
CA PRO A 289 -12.92 1.80 13.93
C PRO A 289 -12.69 0.81 15.07
N ILE A 290 -11.44 0.49 15.39
CA ILE A 290 -11.06 -0.33 16.55
C ILE A 290 -9.97 0.37 17.36
N GLU A 291 -9.91 0.06 18.66
CA GLU A 291 -8.72 0.35 19.47
C GLU A 291 -7.51 -0.39 18.89
N VAL A 292 -6.36 0.29 18.77
CA VAL A 292 -5.14 -0.30 18.21
C VAL A 292 -4.72 -1.58 18.94
N ALA A 293 -4.93 -1.64 20.25
CA ALA A 293 -4.60 -2.80 21.08
C ALA A 293 -5.48 -4.04 20.78
N ALA A 294 -6.62 -3.84 20.11
CA ALA A 294 -7.53 -4.93 19.71
C ALA A 294 -7.20 -5.50 18.33
N ALA A 295 -6.27 -4.89 17.58
CA ALA A 295 -5.82 -5.36 16.28
C ALA A 295 -5.26 -6.80 16.39
N ALA A 296 -5.63 -7.66 15.45
CA ALA A 296 -5.04 -8.99 15.37
C ALA A 296 -3.61 -8.90 14.84
N SER A 297 -2.77 -9.87 15.20
CA SER A 297 -1.41 -9.95 14.67
C SER A 297 -1.42 -10.26 13.17
N LYS A 298 -0.65 -9.48 12.40
CA LYS A 298 -0.46 -9.75 10.97
C LYS A 298 0.31 -11.06 10.71
N ASN A 299 1.10 -11.51 11.67
CA ASN A 299 1.99 -12.66 11.56
C ASN A 299 1.29 -13.99 11.86
N THR A 300 0.00 -13.99 12.23
CA THR A 300 -0.78 -15.22 12.43
C THR A 300 -1.68 -15.54 11.23
N VAL A 301 -1.86 -16.83 10.93
CA VAL A 301 -2.77 -17.34 9.87
C VAL A 301 -3.95 -18.16 10.41
N GLY A 302 -3.98 -18.45 11.71
CA GLY A 302 -5.00 -19.28 12.35
C GLY A 302 -6.17 -18.47 12.94
N LEU A 303 -6.89 -19.05 13.90
CA LEU A 303 -8.01 -18.39 14.60
C LEU A 303 -7.70 -16.99 15.15
N ALA A 304 -6.46 -16.76 15.61
CA ALA A 304 -6.02 -15.45 16.11
C ALA A 304 -6.09 -14.33 15.05
N ARG A 305 -6.06 -14.69 13.76
CA ARG A 305 -6.22 -13.78 12.63
C ARG A 305 -7.66 -13.26 12.49
N ARG A 306 -8.65 -13.96 13.06
CA ARG A 306 -10.09 -13.64 13.00
C ARG A 306 -10.68 -13.55 11.59
N ALA A 307 -9.98 -14.04 10.57
CA ALA A 307 -10.40 -13.92 9.17
C ALA A 307 -11.61 -14.80 8.79
N SER A 308 -11.90 -15.86 9.55
CA SER A 308 -13.09 -16.69 9.33
C SER A 308 -14.40 -16.02 9.78
N LEU A 309 -14.33 -14.82 10.34
CA LEU A 309 -15.48 -14.02 10.75
C LEU A 309 -15.70 -12.88 9.73
N PRO A 310 -16.89 -12.77 9.11
CA PRO A 310 -17.17 -11.72 8.12
C PRO A 310 -17.43 -10.34 8.77
N VAL A 311 -17.41 -10.27 10.10
CA VAL A 311 -17.72 -9.07 10.89
C VAL A 311 -16.53 -8.66 11.74
N VAL A 312 -16.41 -7.36 11.97
CA VAL A 312 -15.41 -6.78 12.87
C VAL A 312 -16.07 -6.52 14.22
N PHE A 313 -15.54 -7.14 15.27
CA PHE A 313 -15.97 -6.86 16.64
C PHE A 313 -15.24 -5.63 17.15
N SER A 314 -15.98 -4.55 17.39
CA SER A 314 -15.43 -3.29 17.88
C SER A 314 -16.19 -2.76 19.09
N ARG A 315 -15.46 -2.07 19.97
CA ARG A 315 -15.99 -1.24 21.06
C ARG A 315 -15.90 0.27 20.77
N GLY A 316 -15.37 0.64 19.61
CA GLY A 316 -14.95 2.00 19.26
C GLY A 316 -13.48 2.05 18.85
N GLY A 317 -13.03 3.23 18.39
CA GLY A 317 -11.62 3.55 18.19
C GLY A 317 -10.95 4.06 19.46
N ASP A 318 -9.67 4.41 19.37
CA ASP A 318 -8.86 4.93 20.49
C ASP A 318 -9.32 6.32 21.00
N GLY A 319 -10.15 7.04 20.23
CA GLY A 319 -10.69 8.36 20.63
C GLY A 319 -9.66 9.49 20.62
N ASP A 320 -8.60 9.34 19.83
CA ASP A 320 -7.48 10.28 19.70
C ASP A 320 -7.53 11.12 18.40
N ASP A 321 -8.57 10.94 17.57
CA ASP A 321 -8.72 11.49 16.22
C ASP A 321 -7.46 11.26 15.33
N GLY A 322 -6.67 10.22 15.63
CA GLY A 322 -5.40 9.90 14.97
C GLY A 322 -4.19 10.67 15.51
N VAL A 323 -4.33 11.58 16.48
CA VAL A 323 -3.21 12.33 17.08
C VAL A 323 -2.86 11.77 18.46
N ILE A 324 -1.78 11.00 18.52
CA ILE A 324 -1.39 10.23 19.71
C ILE A 324 -0.48 11.02 20.68
N ALA A 325 0.23 12.04 20.20
CA ALA A 325 0.96 12.97 21.03
C ALA A 325 1.22 14.30 20.31
N ARG A 326 1.42 15.37 21.10
CA ARG A 326 1.95 16.65 20.63
C ARG A 326 3.07 17.11 21.54
N ARG A 327 4.04 17.79 20.97
CA ARG A 327 5.11 18.45 21.72
C ARG A 327 5.25 19.88 21.21
N ASP A 328 5.07 20.82 22.12
CA ASP A 328 5.36 22.22 21.88
C ASP A 328 6.87 22.49 22.03
N GLY A 329 7.34 23.54 21.37
CA GLY A 329 8.75 23.92 21.39
C GLY A 329 9.07 24.91 20.28
N LEU A 330 10.37 25.15 20.03
CA LEU A 330 10.81 25.98 18.91
C LEU A 330 10.35 25.38 17.57
N THR A 331 10.43 24.06 17.45
CA THR A 331 9.81 23.29 16.37
C THR A 331 8.72 22.39 16.98
N PRO A 332 7.43 22.75 16.84
CA PRO A 332 6.34 21.90 17.28
C PRO A 332 6.36 20.54 16.57
N VAL A 333 5.96 19.48 17.25
CA VAL A 333 5.90 18.11 16.69
C VAL A 333 4.54 17.49 16.98
N THR A 334 3.92 16.90 15.95
CA THR A 334 2.70 16.12 16.08
C THR A 334 2.98 14.67 15.71
N TYR A 335 2.60 13.74 16.58
CA TYR A 335 2.72 12.30 16.35
C TYR A 335 1.35 11.77 16.00
N ARG A 336 1.23 11.14 14.83
CA ARG A 336 -0.02 10.63 14.29
C ARG A 336 0.03 9.13 14.11
N ARG A 337 -1.08 8.48 14.43
CA ARG A 337 -1.30 7.07 14.15
C ARG A 337 -1.49 6.87 12.64
N SER A 338 -0.82 5.90 12.04
CA SER A 338 -1.03 5.53 10.64
C SER A 338 -1.12 4.01 10.53
N GLY A 339 -2.27 3.50 10.97
CA GLY A 339 -2.50 2.07 11.17
C GLY A 339 -2.03 1.58 12.55
N ASP A 340 -1.98 0.26 12.70
CA ASP A 340 -1.40 -0.42 13.86
C ASP A 340 0.11 -0.66 13.73
N ASP A 341 0.71 -0.35 12.58
CA ASP A 341 2.10 -0.64 12.26
C ASP A 341 2.95 0.57 11.82
N ASN A 342 2.43 1.81 11.94
CA ASN A 342 3.20 3.03 11.67
C ASN A 342 2.85 4.20 12.61
N ILE A 343 3.84 5.06 12.85
CA ILE A 343 3.65 6.41 13.38
C ILE A 343 4.19 7.42 12.37
N LEU A 344 3.40 8.43 12.04
CA LEU A 344 3.81 9.59 11.26
C LEU A 344 4.19 10.73 12.21
N VAL A 345 5.46 11.15 12.18
CA VAL A 345 5.97 12.30 12.92
C VAL A 345 5.95 13.51 12.01
N GLU A 346 5.26 14.58 12.40
CA GLU A 346 5.11 15.80 11.62
C GLU A 346 5.67 17.04 12.33
N TYR A 347 6.44 17.86 11.64
CA TYR A 347 7.13 19.01 12.22
C TYR A 347 6.55 20.36 11.79
N GLY A 348 6.34 21.26 12.76
CA GLY A 348 5.99 22.65 12.51
C GLY A 348 4.59 22.86 11.92
N GLU A 349 4.36 24.02 11.34
CA GLU A 349 3.14 24.31 10.58
C GLU A 349 3.19 23.67 9.18
N MET A 350 2.09 23.72 8.43
CA MET A 350 1.99 23.17 7.07
C MET A 350 2.60 24.14 6.04
N SER A 351 3.89 24.41 6.19
CA SER A 351 4.67 25.28 5.32
C SER A 351 5.91 24.57 4.77
N LEU A 352 6.40 25.03 3.62
CA LEU A 352 7.67 24.56 3.09
C LEU A 352 8.83 25.25 3.79
N ASP A 353 9.49 24.55 4.73
CA ASP A 353 10.63 25.07 5.49
C ASP A 353 11.77 24.03 5.56
N LEU A 354 12.95 24.43 5.08
CA LEU A 354 14.15 23.59 5.06
C LEU A 354 14.64 23.21 6.47
N ALA A 355 14.37 24.04 7.48
CA ALA A 355 14.70 23.69 8.87
C ALA A 355 13.87 22.50 9.35
N LEU A 356 12.58 22.44 8.99
CA LEU A 356 11.71 21.29 9.28
C LEU A 356 12.24 20.04 8.57
N ARG A 357 12.66 20.17 7.31
CA ARG A 357 13.24 19.04 6.57
C ARG A 357 14.57 18.56 7.18
N ALA A 358 15.41 19.47 7.67
CA ALA A 358 16.63 19.12 8.38
C ALA A 358 16.30 18.36 9.68
N ARG A 359 15.26 18.79 10.41
CA ARG A 359 14.79 18.09 11.62
C ARG A 359 14.30 16.68 11.33
N VAL A 360 13.53 16.49 10.25
CA VAL A 360 13.13 15.16 9.74
C VAL A 360 14.36 14.26 9.50
N HIS A 361 15.41 14.82 8.90
CA HIS A 361 16.65 14.07 8.66
C HIS A 361 17.34 13.68 9.96
N ALA A 362 17.44 14.60 10.93
CA ALA A 362 18.06 14.32 12.21
C ALA A 362 17.32 13.20 12.97
N LEU A 363 15.99 13.21 12.98
CA LEU A 363 15.22 12.11 13.57
C LEU A 363 15.41 10.80 12.81
N HIS A 364 15.44 10.84 11.47
CA HIS A 364 15.72 9.66 10.64
C HIS A 364 17.05 9.03 11.03
N GLU A 365 18.13 9.81 11.08
CA GLU A 365 19.47 9.33 11.45
C GLU A 365 19.48 8.78 12.88
N ALA A 366 18.86 9.47 13.84
CA ALA A 366 18.81 9.03 15.22
C ALA A 366 18.06 7.68 15.38
N VAL A 367 16.89 7.52 14.76
CA VAL A 367 16.13 6.25 14.82
C VAL A 367 16.89 5.14 14.09
N GLN A 368 17.55 5.47 12.97
CA GLN A 368 18.38 4.51 12.23
C GLN A 368 19.59 4.05 13.06
N GLU A 369 20.24 4.96 13.81
CA GLU A 369 21.36 4.64 14.69
C GLU A 369 20.93 3.79 15.88
N ILE A 370 19.78 4.11 16.50
CA ILE A 370 19.19 3.28 17.57
C ILE A 370 18.87 1.88 17.05
N GLY A 371 18.35 1.77 15.82
CA GLY A 371 18.06 0.51 15.14
C GLY A 371 17.18 -0.44 15.98
N PRO A 372 16.00 0.00 16.47
CA PRO A 372 15.22 -0.80 17.39
C PRO A 372 14.71 -2.09 16.70
N ALA A 373 14.69 -3.19 17.46
CA ALA A 373 14.13 -4.44 16.98
C ALA A 373 12.67 -4.23 16.54
N GLY A 374 12.32 -4.72 15.35
CA GLY A 374 11.00 -4.52 14.77
C GLY A 374 10.88 -3.29 13.86
N LEU A 375 11.91 -2.44 13.73
CA LEU A 375 11.92 -1.40 12.69
C LEU A 375 11.91 -2.02 11.29
N VAL A 376 10.99 -1.58 10.43
CA VAL A 376 10.84 -2.07 9.04
C VAL A 376 11.31 -1.03 8.03
N ASP A 377 10.79 0.20 8.12
CA ASP A 377 11.08 1.28 7.16
C ASP A 377 11.06 2.66 7.84
N LEU A 378 11.91 3.56 7.36
CA LEU A 378 11.95 4.98 7.70
C LEU A 378 11.77 5.81 6.43
N THR A 379 10.58 6.40 6.26
CA THR A 379 10.18 7.07 5.02
C THR A 379 10.02 8.57 5.26
N PRO A 380 10.99 9.40 4.83
CA PRO A 380 10.90 10.85 4.97
C PRO A 380 9.95 11.44 3.93
N GLY A 381 9.07 12.33 4.38
CA GLY A 381 8.32 13.28 3.55
C GLY A 381 8.96 14.67 3.55
N ILE A 382 8.22 15.68 3.11
CA ILE A 382 8.68 17.08 3.09
C ILE A 382 8.98 17.59 4.50
N ARG A 383 8.02 17.42 5.41
CA ARG A 383 8.07 17.89 6.82
C ARG A 383 7.70 16.81 7.82
N SER A 384 7.85 15.55 7.41
CA SER A 384 7.43 14.40 8.22
C SER A 384 8.35 13.20 8.07
N LEU A 385 8.33 12.32 9.06
CA LEU A 385 8.95 11.00 9.00
C LEU A 385 7.91 9.94 9.36
N GLN A 386 7.62 9.01 8.45
CA GLN A 386 6.86 7.82 8.79
C GLN A 386 7.80 6.70 9.23
N VAL A 387 7.50 6.15 10.41
CA VAL A 387 8.26 5.06 11.03
C VAL A 387 7.39 3.82 11.04
N LYS A 388 7.75 2.84 10.21
CA LYS A 388 7.04 1.56 10.07
C LYS A 388 7.70 0.49 10.92
N VAL A 389 6.90 -0.30 11.61
CA VAL A 389 7.36 -1.37 12.50
C VAL A 389 6.62 -2.69 12.27
N ASP A 390 7.17 -3.78 12.80
CA ASP A 390 6.41 -4.97 13.10
C ASP A 390 5.74 -4.79 14.48
N PRO A 391 4.41 -4.63 14.56
CA PRO A 391 3.72 -4.35 15.81
C PRO A 391 3.78 -5.50 16.82
N ASP A 392 4.07 -6.73 16.39
CA ASP A 392 4.25 -7.86 17.30
C ASP A 392 5.61 -7.80 18.03
N VAL A 393 6.59 -7.11 17.44
CA VAL A 393 7.95 -6.94 17.99
C VAL A 393 8.08 -5.60 18.72
N LEU A 394 7.61 -4.53 18.08
CA LEU A 394 7.62 -3.16 18.60
C LEU A 394 6.22 -2.53 18.47
N PRO A 395 5.35 -2.71 19.48
CA PRO A 395 4.04 -2.10 19.49
C PRO A 395 4.12 -0.57 19.39
N THR A 396 3.15 0.05 18.72
CA THR A 396 3.14 1.51 18.44
C THR A 396 3.22 2.38 19.69
N GLY A 397 2.68 1.96 20.83
CA GLY A 397 2.86 2.68 22.10
C GLY A 397 4.32 2.77 22.54
N LYS A 398 5.09 1.68 22.41
CA LYS A 398 6.54 1.68 22.71
C LYS A 398 7.33 2.44 21.66
N LEU A 399 6.91 2.38 20.40
CA LEU A 399 7.51 3.20 19.35
C LEU A 399 7.34 4.69 19.65
N LEU A 400 6.15 5.11 20.11
CA LEU A 400 5.90 6.49 20.49
C LEU A 400 6.86 6.95 21.60
N ASP A 401 7.02 6.15 22.66
CA ASP A 401 7.96 6.45 23.75
C ASP A 401 9.38 6.65 23.22
N LEU A 402 9.86 5.75 22.35
CA LEU A 402 11.18 5.85 21.73
C LEU A 402 11.31 7.11 20.86
N LEU A 403 10.29 7.46 20.08
CA LEU A 403 10.33 8.64 19.21
C LEU A 403 10.31 9.95 20.02
N LEU A 404 9.61 9.98 21.15
CA LEU A 404 9.63 11.12 22.06
C LEU A 404 11.00 11.31 22.70
N GLU A 405 11.64 10.23 23.13
CA GLU A 405 13.01 10.24 23.66
C GLU A 405 14.04 10.67 22.60
N ALA A 406 13.98 10.10 21.40
CA ALA A 406 14.88 10.43 20.30
C ALA A 406 14.75 11.91 19.92
N GLU A 407 13.53 12.41 19.75
CA GLU A 407 13.27 13.82 19.42
C GLU A 407 13.81 14.78 20.50
N ALA A 408 13.76 14.39 21.77
CA ALA A 408 14.29 15.19 22.87
C ALA A 408 15.81 15.31 22.87
N ALA A 409 16.52 14.36 22.26
CA ALA A 409 17.97 14.35 22.17
C ALA A 409 18.53 15.07 20.93
N LEU A 410 17.68 15.44 19.95
CA LEU A 410 18.15 16.03 18.70
C LEU A 410 18.67 17.47 18.85
N PRO A 411 19.78 17.83 18.18
CA PRO A 411 20.37 19.17 18.23
C PRO A 411 19.53 20.21 17.50
N ASP A 412 19.73 21.50 17.78
CA ASP A 412 18.99 22.59 17.14
C ASP A 412 19.17 22.57 15.60
N THR A 413 18.13 22.94 14.85
CA THR A 413 18.16 22.94 13.38
C THR A 413 19.25 23.83 12.79
N SER A 414 19.65 24.90 13.49
CA SER A 414 20.73 25.79 13.07
C SER A 414 22.12 25.16 13.12
N GLU A 415 22.26 24.02 13.81
CA GLU A 415 23.52 23.27 13.95
C GLU A 415 23.60 22.08 12.97
N LEU A 416 22.52 21.80 12.23
CA LEU A 416 22.47 20.66 11.31
C LEU A 416 23.18 20.96 9.99
N SER A 417 24.03 20.02 9.58
CA SER A 417 24.67 20.00 8.27
C SER A 417 24.50 18.63 7.65
N VAL A 418 24.13 18.58 6.37
CA VAL A 418 23.84 17.33 5.67
C VAL A 418 24.76 17.17 4.45
N PRO A 419 25.24 15.95 4.16
CA PRO A 419 25.97 15.70 2.94
C PRO A 419 25.04 15.92 1.73
N SER A 420 25.44 16.78 0.80
CA SER A 420 24.71 17.05 -0.43
C SER A 420 25.49 16.57 -1.66
N ARG A 421 24.79 16.00 -2.63
CA ARG A 421 25.33 15.69 -3.96
C ARG A 421 24.63 16.56 -4.99
N HIS A 422 25.41 17.15 -5.89
CA HIS A 422 24.86 17.86 -7.05
C HIS A 422 24.78 16.90 -8.23
N VAL A 423 23.60 16.79 -8.83
CA VAL A 423 23.36 15.99 -10.03
C VAL A 423 22.88 16.92 -11.13
N ARG A 424 23.56 16.91 -12.27
CA ARG A 424 23.13 17.66 -13.46
C ARG A 424 22.50 16.69 -14.45
N LEU A 425 21.20 16.83 -14.68
CA LEU A 425 20.42 15.99 -15.58
C LEU A 425 20.06 16.76 -16.85
N PRO A 426 20.13 16.14 -18.04
CA PRO A 426 19.54 16.73 -19.23
C PRO A 426 18.01 16.66 -19.15
N LEU A 427 17.32 17.75 -19.49
CA LEU A 427 15.86 17.85 -19.56
C LEU A 427 15.43 18.17 -21.00
N SER A 428 14.47 17.43 -21.55
CA SER A 428 13.82 17.74 -22.82
C SER A 428 12.60 18.63 -22.55
N TRP A 429 12.62 19.87 -23.04
CA TRP A 429 11.53 20.82 -22.83
C TRP A 429 10.35 20.57 -23.77
N ASP A 430 9.14 20.49 -23.20
CA ASP A 430 7.87 20.31 -23.94
C ASP A 430 7.90 19.16 -24.95
N ASP A 431 8.49 18.04 -24.53
CA ASP A 431 8.70 16.86 -25.36
C ASP A 431 7.36 16.26 -25.86
N PRO A 432 7.28 15.76 -27.11
CA PRO A 432 6.05 15.16 -27.65
C PRO A 432 5.43 14.08 -26.75
N SER A 433 6.24 13.30 -26.02
CA SER A 433 5.75 12.28 -25.09
C SER A 433 4.96 12.87 -23.92
N THR A 434 5.35 14.04 -23.41
CA THR A 434 4.62 14.75 -22.35
C THR A 434 3.27 15.28 -22.85
N ARG A 435 3.20 15.71 -24.12
CA ARG A 435 1.95 16.12 -24.78
C ARG A 435 1.00 14.95 -25.04
N GLU A 436 1.54 13.76 -25.31
CA GLU A 436 0.73 12.54 -25.43
C GLU A 436 0.08 12.18 -24.07
N ALA A 437 0.80 12.36 -22.96
CA ALA A 437 0.26 12.09 -21.62
C ALA A 437 -0.96 12.97 -21.31
N ILE A 438 -0.90 14.29 -21.57
CA ILE A 438 -2.06 15.18 -21.35
C ILE A 438 -3.22 14.85 -22.30
N GLN A 439 -2.93 14.44 -23.55
CA GLN A 439 -3.98 13.96 -24.45
C GLN A 439 -4.68 12.74 -23.88
N ARG A 440 -3.95 11.72 -23.40
CA ARG A 440 -4.55 10.53 -22.77
C ARG A 440 -5.41 10.90 -21.56
N TYR A 441 -4.93 11.81 -20.71
CA TYR A 441 -5.70 12.32 -19.57
C TYR A 441 -7.02 12.99 -20.00
N MET A 442 -6.97 13.86 -21.01
CA MET A 442 -8.16 14.53 -21.51
C MET A 442 -9.19 13.55 -22.09
N HIS A 443 -8.73 12.49 -22.78
CA HIS A 443 -9.63 11.48 -23.36
C HIS A 443 -10.20 10.51 -22.31
N GLY A 444 -9.39 10.12 -21.33
CA GLY A 444 -9.73 9.03 -20.40
C GLY A 444 -10.22 9.47 -19.02
N VAL A 445 -9.92 10.71 -18.61
CA VAL A 445 -10.16 11.19 -17.24
C VAL A 445 -11.01 12.45 -17.24
N ARG A 446 -10.45 13.57 -17.72
CA ARG A 446 -11.12 14.87 -17.66
C ARG A 446 -10.55 15.85 -18.69
N SER A 447 -11.37 16.24 -19.66
CA SER A 447 -10.96 17.16 -20.73
C SER A 447 -11.12 18.65 -20.39
N ASP A 448 -11.95 18.99 -19.40
CA ASP A 448 -12.33 20.35 -19.05
C ASP A 448 -11.58 20.92 -17.84
N ALA A 449 -10.49 20.28 -17.43
CA ALA A 449 -9.69 20.74 -16.29
C ALA A 449 -8.95 22.05 -16.61
N PRO A 450 -8.74 22.96 -15.64
CA PRO A 450 -8.09 24.25 -15.88
C PRO A 450 -6.68 24.17 -16.48
N TRP A 451 -5.95 23.08 -16.21
CA TRP A 451 -4.60 22.81 -16.72
C TRP A 451 -4.57 22.17 -18.11
N CYS A 452 -5.72 21.80 -18.66
CA CYS A 452 -5.85 21.33 -20.03
C CYS A 452 -6.03 22.50 -20.99
N PRO A 453 -5.55 22.41 -22.25
CA PRO A 453 -4.86 21.26 -22.84
C PRO A 453 -3.33 21.26 -22.64
N TRP A 454 -2.77 22.27 -21.97
CA TRP A 454 -1.32 22.48 -21.93
C TRP A 454 -0.85 22.96 -20.56
N ASN A 455 -0.21 22.07 -19.81
CA ASN A 455 0.22 22.32 -18.44
C ASN A 455 1.22 23.47 -18.31
N ILE A 456 2.15 23.62 -19.27
CA ILE A 456 3.16 24.70 -19.25
C ILE A 456 2.48 26.07 -19.42
N GLU A 457 1.51 26.19 -20.34
CA GLU A 457 0.75 27.43 -20.50
C GLU A 457 -0.10 27.73 -19.27
N PHE A 458 -0.67 26.69 -18.65
CA PHE A 458 -1.38 26.85 -17.40
C PHE A 458 -0.49 27.44 -16.30
N ILE A 459 0.73 26.92 -16.13
CA ILE A 459 1.71 27.45 -15.16
C ILE A 459 1.99 28.92 -15.45
N ARG A 460 2.29 29.27 -16.72
CA ARG A 460 2.48 30.65 -17.14
C ARG A 460 1.29 31.53 -16.74
N ARG A 461 0.08 31.11 -17.12
CA ARG A 461 -1.15 31.86 -16.91
C ARG A 461 -1.46 32.07 -15.42
N MET A 462 -1.32 31.03 -14.62
CA MET A 462 -1.65 31.09 -13.19
C MET A 462 -0.63 31.87 -12.36
N ASN A 463 0.63 31.92 -12.81
CA ASN A 463 1.68 32.71 -12.16
C ASN A 463 1.80 34.14 -12.72
N GLY A 464 0.94 34.52 -13.68
CA GLY A 464 0.97 35.85 -14.27
C GLY A 464 2.25 36.16 -15.06
N LEU A 465 2.89 35.13 -15.62
CA LEU A 465 4.11 35.27 -16.42
C LEU A 465 3.78 35.77 -17.83
N ASP A 466 4.69 36.57 -18.39
CA ASP A 466 4.50 37.25 -19.68
C ASP A 466 4.59 36.25 -20.84
N SER A 467 5.47 35.24 -20.72
CA SER A 467 5.74 34.27 -21.78
C SER A 467 5.95 32.84 -21.25
N VAL A 468 5.84 31.85 -22.14
CA VAL A 468 6.22 30.47 -21.82
C VAL A 468 7.73 30.33 -21.62
N ASP A 469 8.52 31.21 -22.23
CA ASP A 469 9.98 31.22 -22.05
C ASP A 469 10.35 31.59 -20.61
N ASP A 470 9.54 32.39 -19.91
CA ASP A 470 9.76 32.68 -18.48
C ASP A 470 9.62 31.42 -17.61
N VAL A 471 8.72 30.50 -18.00
CA VAL A 471 8.57 29.19 -17.35
C VAL A 471 9.78 28.32 -17.65
N TYR A 472 10.26 28.34 -18.90
CA TYR A 472 11.48 27.63 -19.31
C TYR A 472 12.67 28.09 -18.47
N ASP A 473 12.93 29.40 -18.42
CA ASP A 473 14.07 29.97 -17.70
C ASP A 473 13.98 29.60 -16.21
N THR A 474 12.80 29.74 -15.60
CA THR A 474 12.58 29.31 -14.21
C THR A 474 12.93 27.83 -13.99
N VAL A 475 12.54 26.94 -14.91
CA VAL A 475 12.80 25.51 -14.78
C VAL A 475 14.27 25.16 -15.00
N PHE A 476 14.94 25.79 -15.95
CA PHE A 476 16.32 25.47 -16.30
C PHE A 476 17.37 26.18 -15.42
N ASP A 477 17.02 27.32 -14.82
CA ASP A 477 17.91 28.07 -13.92
C ASP A 477 17.75 27.71 -12.44
N ALA A 478 16.69 26.98 -12.07
CA ALA A 478 16.45 26.56 -10.70
C ALA A 478 17.44 25.50 -10.21
N GLU A 479 17.78 25.58 -8.92
CA GLU A 479 18.44 24.50 -8.18
C GLU A 479 17.40 23.72 -7.36
N TYR A 480 17.09 22.51 -7.81
CA TYR A 480 16.09 21.65 -7.16
C TYR A 480 16.71 20.84 -6.02
N MET A 481 16.28 21.11 -4.80
CA MET A 481 16.62 20.30 -3.64
C MET A 481 15.63 19.15 -3.49
N VAL A 482 16.13 17.91 -3.48
CA VAL A 482 15.30 16.72 -3.26
C VAL A 482 14.89 16.65 -1.79
N LEU A 483 13.58 16.78 -1.52
CA LEU A 483 13.03 16.71 -0.17
C LEU A 483 12.56 15.30 0.21
N GLY A 484 12.06 14.54 -0.75
CA GLY A 484 11.62 13.14 -0.59
C GLY A 484 11.90 12.32 -1.84
N LEU A 485 11.69 11.01 -1.76
CA LEU A 485 11.76 10.08 -2.88
C LEU A 485 10.48 9.24 -2.93
N GLY A 486 10.15 8.72 -4.11
CA GLY A 486 8.93 7.91 -4.28
C GLY A 486 7.64 8.74 -4.30
N ASP A 487 7.75 10.02 -4.64
CA ASP A 487 6.63 10.95 -4.80
C ASP A 487 5.91 10.65 -6.13
N VAL A 488 4.66 10.20 -6.05
CA VAL A 488 3.84 10.02 -7.25
C VAL A 488 2.37 10.35 -6.97
N ALA A 489 1.88 11.38 -7.66
CA ALA A 489 0.49 11.84 -7.66
C ALA A 489 -0.29 11.34 -8.88
#